data_AF-A0A0N4VCK6-F1
#
_entry.id   AF-A0A0N4VCK6-F1
#
_cell.length_a   1.000
_cell.length_b   1.000
_cell.length_c   1.000
_cell.angle_alpha   90.00
_cell.angle_beta   90.00
_cell.angle_gamma   90.00
#
_symmetry.space_group_name_H-M   'P 1'
#
loop_
_entity.id
_entity.type
_entity.pdbx_description
1 polymer ?
#
loop_
_entity_poly.entity_id
_entity_poly.type
_entity_poly.pdbx_seq_one_letter_code
_entity_poly.pdbx_strand_id
1 'polypeptide(L)'
;MYRLWSYVFGLLKIGYKSLYLLDETLKTHTLKPLCVLDFYIHNNYQRKGYGSQLFDFMLQSERCSAEKVAIDKPSESLLSFMATHYKLDKPIWQMNNFVIFPSFFADLIEQQRQQQQQQQQQQQQQQQEQELHRRFSYTVNAVNGDGDFDEHMSNVLTSPKRASDETVVGKLIHGDLEALPQIIASPNTPKGLKNTRDLGHQCLW
;
A
#
# COMPACT_ATOMS: atom_id res chain seq x y z
N MET A 1 -8.42 -63.99 -10.02
CA MET A 1 -8.80 -62.56 -10.07
C MET A 1 -8.13 -61.86 -8.90
N TYR A 2 -7.01 -61.15 -9.13
CA TYR A 2 -6.29 -60.47 -8.05
C TYR A 2 -6.98 -59.14 -7.75
N ARG A 3 -7.43 -58.96 -6.51
CA ARG A 3 -8.00 -57.71 -6.02
C ARG A 3 -6.83 -56.74 -5.77
N LEU A 4 -6.71 -55.71 -6.58
CA LEU A 4 -5.77 -54.62 -6.34
C LEU A 4 -6.32 -53.77 -5.19
N TRP A 5 -5.57 -53.66 -4.10
CA TRP A 5 -5.87 -52.74 -3.02
C TRP A 5 -5.07 -51.46 -3.26
N SER A 6 -5.76 -50.31 -3.20
CA SER A 6 -5.12 -48.99 -3.16
C SER A 6 -5.04 -48.52 -1.72
N TYR A 7 -3.86 -48.10 -1.26
CA TYR A 7 -3.64 -47.56 0.08
C TYR A 7 -3.37 -46.05 0.00
N VAL A 8 -4.04 -45.27 0.83
CA VAL A 8 -3.85 -43.82 0.92
C VAL A 8 -2.92 -43.50 2.08
N PHE A 9 -1.76 -42.90 1.79
CA PHE A 9 -0.73 -42.60 2.79
C PHE A 9 -0.88 -41.22 3.45
N GLY A 10 -1.67 -40.30 2.87
CA GLY A 10 -1.81 -38.94 3.38
C GLY A 10 -2.74 -38.06 2.53
N LEU A 11 -2.90 -36.83 2.97
CA LEU A 11 -3.77 -35.81 2.39
C LEU A 11 -3.11 -34.43 2.57
N LEU A 12 -3.20 -33.59 1.54
CA LEU A 12 -2.89 -32.16 1.60
C LEU A 12 -4.09 -31.40 1.05
N LYS A 13 -4.74 -30.60 1.89
CA LYS A 13 -5.88 -29.74 1.52
C LYS A 13 -5.39 -28.31 1.37
N ILE A 14 -5.63 -27.75 0.19
CA ILE A 14 -5.28 -26.36 -0.14
C ILE A 14 -6.52 -25.54 -0.52
N GLY A 15 -6.37 -24.22 -0.55
CA GLY A 15 -7.35 -23.33 -1.16
C GLY A 15 -6.95 -21.87 -1.08
N TYR A 16 -7.50 -21.07 -2.00
CA TYR A 16 -7.29 -19.62 -2.01
C TYR A 16 -8.21 -18.93 -1.01
N LYS A 17 -7.66 -18.09 -0.14
CA LYS A 17 -8.41 -17.37 0.90
C LYS A 17 -8.15 -15.88 0.84
N SER A 18 -9.18 -15.05 0.96
CA SER A 18 -9.02 -13.60 1.13
C SER A 18 -8.56 -13.32 2.56
N LEU A 19 -7.34 -12.83 2.71
CA LEU A 19 -6.69 -12.58 3.99
C LEU A 19 -6.28 -11.11 4.12
N TYR A 20 -6.41 -10.58 5.33
CA TYR A 20 -5.76 -9.34 5.75
C TYR A 20 -4.45 -9.71 6.43
N LEU A 21 -3.32 -9.35 5.81
CA LEU A 21 -1.99 -9.72 6.27
C LEU A 21 -1.16 -8.46 6.52
N LEU A 22 -0.41 -8.46 7.62
CA LEU A 22 0.53 -7.41 7.98
C LEU A 22 1.91 -7.73 7.43
N ASP A 23 2.55 -6.74 6.81
CA ASP A 23 3.96 -6.80 6.45
C ASP A 23 4.88 -6.37 7.63
N GLU A 24 6.19 -6.39 7.38
CA GLU A 24 7.22 -6.01 8.36
C GLU A 24 7.13 -4.54 8.80
N THR A 25 6.46 -3.69 8.02
CA THR A 25 6.22 -2.27 8.33
C THR A 25 4.89 -2.04 9.06
N LEU A 26 4.21 -3.13 9.45
CA LEU A 26 2.86 -3.13 10.03
C LEU A 26 1.78 -2.56 9.10
N LYS A 27 2.04 -2.53 7.78
CA LYS A 27 1.04 -2.15 6.79
C LYS A 27 0.19 -3.36 6.45
N THR A 28 -1.13 -3.18 6.46
CA THR A 28 -2.09 -4.23 6.11
C THR A 28 -2.26 -4.31 4.59
N HIS A 29 -2.19 -5.53 4.06
CA HIS A 29 -2.47 -5.87 2.68
C HIS A 29 -3.64 -6.85 2.61
N THR A 30 -4.60 -6.59 1.73
CA THR A 30 -5.68 -7.54 1.44
C THR A 30 -5.26 -8.38 0.24
N LEU A 31 -5.01 -9.66 0.47
CA LEU A 31 -4.48 -10.59 -0.54
C LEU A 31 -5.34 -11.84 -0.63
N LYS A 32 -5.26 -12.55 -1.76
CA LYS A 32 -5.90 -13.86 -1.94
C LYS A 32 -4.86 -14.95 -2.24
N PRO A 33 -3.97 -15.29 -1.29
CA PRO A 33 -2.91 -16.27 -1.52
C PRO A 33 -3.43 -17.70 -1.55
N LEU A 34 -2.59 -18.61 -2.05
CA LEU A 34 -2.75 -20.05 -1.86
C LEU A 34 -2.49 -20.40 -0.40
N CYS A 35 -3.39 -21.16 0.21
CA CYS A 35 -3.26 -21.56 1.61
C CYS A 35 -3.21 -23.07 1.77
N VAL A 36 -2.39 -23.53 2.70
CA VAL A 36 -2.46 -24.89 3.28
C VAL A 36 -3.48 -24.86 4.41
N LEU A 37 -4.51 -25.69 4.30
CA LEU A 37 -5.65 -25.72 5.21
C LEU A 37 -5.70 -27.00 6.05
N ASP A 38 -5.08 -28.08 5.57
CA ASP A 38 -4.90 -29.32 6.31
C ASP A 38 -3.77 -30.11 5.68
N PHE A 39 -2.95 -30.77 6.48
CA PHE A 39 -1.85 -31.58 5.98
C PHE A 39 -1.56 -32.73 6.92
N TYR A 40 -1.76 -33.94 6.40
CA TYR A 40 -1.67 -35.16 7.17
C TYR A 40 -0.95 -36.25 6.39
N ILE A 41 -0.01 -36.91 7.06
CA ILE A 41 0.60 -38.16 6.58
C ILE A 41 0.36 -39.20 7.67
N HIS A 42 -0.10 -40.38 7.27
CA HIS A 42 -0.34 -41.49 8.17
C HIS A 42 0.94 -41.82 8.97
N ASN A 43 0.81 -42.02 10.29
CA ASN A 43 1.93 -42.05 11.23
C ASN A 43 3.07 -43.00 10.80
N ASN A 44 2.74 -44.22 10.35
CA ASN A 44 3.72 -45.23 9.88
C ASN A 44 4.52 -44.80 8.63
N TYR A 45 4.13 -43.71 7.99
CA TYR A 45 4.70 -43.18 6.75
C TYR A 45 5.25 -41.76 6.91
N GLN A 46 5.19 -41.19 8.11
CA GLN A 46 5.84 -39.91 8.40
C GLN A 46 7.38 -40.04 8.31
N ARG A 47 8.05 -38.93 7.98
CA ARG A 47 9.52 -38.83 7.83
C ARG A 47 10.15 -39.75 6.77
N LYS A 48 9.34 -40.32 5.86
CA LYS A 48 9.79 -41.10 4.70
C LYS A 48 9.76 -40.34 3.37
N GLY A 49 9.55 -39.02 3.41
CA GLY A 49 9.51 -38.16 2.22
C GLY A 49 8.14 -38.01 1.53
N TYR A 50 7.11 -38.75 1.94
CA TYR A 50 5.77 -38.60 1.32
C TYR A 50 5.17 -37.20 1.51
N GLY A 51 5.46 -36.55 2.65
CA GLY A 51 5.02 -35.17 2.88
C GLY A 51 5.62 -34.19 1.88
N SER A 52 6.93 -34.26 1.63
CA SER A 52 7.58 -33.39 0.65
C SER A 52 7.09 -33.70 -0.76
N GLN A 53 6.91 -34.97 -1.12
CA GLN A 53 6.34 -35.34 -2.43
C GLN A 53 4.95 -34.74 -2.67
N LEU A 54 4.04 -34.82 -1.68
CA LEU A 54 2.71 -34.21 -1.78
C LEU A 54 2.79 -32.68 -1.93
N PHE A 55 3.65 -32.05 -1.13
CA PHE A 55 3.77 -30.60 -1.10
C PHE A 55 4.45 -30.06 -2.37
N ASP A 56 5.51 -30.72 -2.86
CA ASP A 56 6.19 -30.38 -4.12
C ASP A 56 5.26 -30.53 -5.31
N PHE A 57 4.46 -31.60 -5.35
CA PHE A 57 3.44 -31.78 -6.39
C PHE A 57 2.40 -30.65 -6.37
N MET A 58 1.97 -30.24 -5.17
CA MET A 58 1.07 -29.10 -5.00
C MET A 58 1.69 -27.79 -5.50
N LEU A 59 2.93 -27.48 -5.13
CA LEU A 59 3.64 -26.28 -5.59
C LEU A 59 3.77 -26.23 -7.11
N GLN A 60 4.12 -27.36 -7.74
CA GLN A 60 4.23 -27.48 -9.19
C GLN A 60 2.87 -27.29 -9.89
N SER A 61 1.82 -27.91 -9.36
CA SER A 61 0.47 -27.86 -9.94
C SER A 61 -0.12 -26.44 -9.86
N GLU A 62 0.06 -25.77 -8.72
CA GLU A 62 -0.43 -24.41 -8.48
C GLU A 62 0.53 -23.32 -9.00
N ARG A 63 1.70 -23.72 -9.56
CA ARG A 63 2.77 -22.82 -10.04
C ARG A 63 3.15 -21.77 -9.00
N CYS A 64 3.24 -22.21 -7.74
CA CYS A 64 3.49 -21.36 -6.58
C CYS A 64 4.84 -21.72 -5.96
N SER A 65 5.55 -20.73 -5.40
CA SER A 65 6.72 -21.00 -4.55
C SER A 65 6.28 -21.18 -3.09
N ALA A 66 7.02 -21.97 -2.31
CA ALA A 66 6.70 -22.25 -0.92
C ALA A 66 6.61 -20.97 -0.05
N GLU A 67 7.44 -19.96 -0.36
CA GLU A 67 7.47 -18.65 0.30
C GLU A 67 6.16 -17.85 0.17
N LYS A 68 5.35 -18.15 -0.86
CA LYS A 68 4.08 -17.46 -1.14
C LYS A 68 2.86 -18.23 -0.62
N VAL A 69 3.08 -19.35 0.06
CA VAL A 69 2.02 -20.16 0.67
C VAL A 69 1.75 -19.69 2.09
N ALA A 70 0.49 -19.36 2.39
CA ALA A 70 0.05 -19.10 3.76
C ALA A 70 -0.40 -20.42 4.42
N ILE A 71 -0.16 -20.59 5.72
CA ILE A 71 -0.51 -21.82 6.44
C ILE A 71 -1.49 -21.51 7.57
N ASP A 72 -2.66 -22.15 7.56
CA ASP A 72 -3.66 -21.99 8.61
C ASP A 72 -3.28 -22.84 9.83
N LYS A 73 -3.07 -22.20 10.99
CA LYS A 73 -2.81 -22.86 12.28
C LYS A 73 -1.78 -24.01 12.20
N PRO A 74 -0.55 -23.74 11.75
CA PRO A 74 0.44 -24.80 11.61
C PRO A 74 0.76 -25.47 12.94
N SER A 75 0.98 -26.78 12.90
CA SER A 75 1.60 -27.50 14.01
C SER A 75 3.12 -27.30 14.01
N GLU A 76 3.76 -27.53 15.16
CA GLU A 76 5.23 -27.51 15.27
C GLU A 76 5.92 -28.48 14.28
N SER A 77 5.29 -29.65 14.04
CA SER A 77 5.80 -30.59 13.05
C SER A 77 5.71 -30.04 11.62
N LEU A 78 4.70 -29.21 11.31
CA LEU A 78 4.58 -28.58 10.01
C LEU A 78 5.59 -27.43 9.86
N LEU A 79 5.77 -26.61 10.89
CA LEU A 79 6.82 -25.58 10.88
C LEU A 79 8.21 -26.19 10.69
N SER A 80 8.52 -27.27 11.42
CA SER A 80 9.79 -28.01 11.27
C SER A 80 9.97 -28.59 9.87
N PHE A 81 8.88 -29.06 9.26
CA PHE A 81 8.86 -29.54 7.87
C PHE A 81 9.19 -28.41 6.89
N MET A 82 8.57 -27.23 7.05
CA MET A 82 8.83 -26.06 6.20
C MET A 82 10.29 -25.60 6.30
N ALA A 83 10.85 -25.54 7.52
CA ALA A 83 12.24 -25.19 7.75
C ALA A 83 13.21 -26.18 7.08
N THR A 84 12.95 -27.49 7.22
CA THR A 84 13.84 -28.53 6.70
C THR A 84 13.86 -28.58 5.18
N HIS A 85 12.68 -28.64 4.57
CA HIS A 85 12.51 -28.92 3.14
C HIS A 85 12.56 -27.65 2.27
N TYR A 86 12.07 -26.52 2.78
CA TYR A 86 11.94 -25.29 1.99
C TYR A 86 12.80 -24.13 2.52
N LYS A 87 13.58 -24.34 3.59
CA LYS A 87 14.43 -23.31 4.24
C LYS A 87 13.63 -22.12 4.77
N LEU A 88 12.41 -22.40 5.21
CA LEU A 88 11.47 -21.43 5.79
C LEU A 88 11.43 -21.59 7.31
N ASP A 89 12.39 -20.99 8.00
CA ASP A 89 12.66 -21.17 9.44
C ASP A 89 12.19 -20.01 10.33
N LYS A 90 11.74 -18.90 9.73
CA LYS A 90 11.29 -17.69 10.45
C LYS A 90 9.80 -17.44 10.23
N PRO A 91 8.89 -18.23 10.84
CA PRO A 91 7.46 -18.02 10.68
C PRO A 91 7.03 -16.66 11.24
N ILE A 92 6.21 -15.94 10.48
CA ILE A 92 5.59 -14.67 10.88
C ILE A 92 4.11 -14.95 11.17
N TRP A 93 3.76 -14.94 12.45
CA TRP A 93 2.40 -15.16 12.91
C TRP A 93 1.52 -13.94 12.65
N GLN A 94 0.36 -14.17 12.05
CA GLN A 94 -0.62 -13.15 11.74
C GLN A 94 -1.78 -13.20 12.73
N MET A 95 -2.50 -12.09 12.87
CA MET A 95 -3.62 -11.98 13.82
C MET A 95 -4.78 -12.94 13.50
N ASN A 96 -4.88 -13.41 12.26
CA ASN A 96 -5.92 -14.33 11.80
C ASN A 96 -5.54 -15.82 11.96
N ASN A 97 -4.52 -16.14 12.77
CA ASN A 97 -3.94 -17.48 12.98
C ASN A 97 -3.24 -18.11 11.77
N PHE A 98 -3.08 -17.36 10.67
CA PHE A 98 -2.23 -17.80 9.58
C PHE A 98 -0.76 -17.52 9.91
N VAL A 99 0.10 -18.34 9.34
CA VAL A 99 1.54 -18.12 9.30
C VAL A 99 1.95 -17.88 7.85
N ILE A 100 2.79 -16.87 7.67
CA ILE A 100 3.51 -16.60 6.43
C ILE A 100 5.00 -16.61 6.72
N PHE A 101 5.83 -16.48 5.69
CA PHE A 101 7.28 -16.47 5.81
C PHE A 101 7.89 -15.18 5.23
N PRO A 102 9.17 -14.89 5.49
CA PRO A 102 9.86 -13.80 4.83
C PRO A 102 9.76 -13.92 3.31
N SER A 103 9.81 -12.81 2.61
CA SER A 103 9.61 -12.73 1.15
C SER A 103 8.19 -12.98 0.63
N PHE A 104 7.22 -13.26 1.51
CA PHE A 104 5.80 -13.38 1.10
C PHE A 104 5.33 -12.16 0.30
N PHE A 105 5.70 -10.96 0.75
CA PHE A 105 5.35 -9.68 0.09
C PHE A 105 6.39 -9.16 -0.91
N ALA A 106 7.47 -9.89 -1.21
CA ALA A 106 8.59 -9.38 -2.02
C ALA A 106 8.14 -8.78 -3.36
N ASP A 107 7.33 -9.53 -4.12
CA ASP A 107 6.84 -9.12 -5.44
C ASP A 107 5.92 -7.90 -5.35
N LEU A 108 5.09 -7.83 -4.32
CA LEU A 108 4.20 -6.70 -4.09
C LEU A 108 4.98 -5.42 -3.78
N ILE A 109 6.01 -5.53 -2.94
CA ILE A 109 6.91 -4.42 -2.60
C ILE A 109 7.68 -3.97 -3.85
N GLU A 110 8.18 -4.91 -4.65
CA GLU A 110 8.90 -4.62 -5.88
C GLU A 110 8.02 -3.89 -6.90
N GLN A 111 6.79 -4.39 -7.12
CA GLN A 111 5.81 -3.74 -7.99
C GLN A 111 5.46 -2.33 -7.52
N GLN A 112 5.27 -2.12 -6.21
CA GLN A 112 5.01 -0.79 -5.65
C GLN A 112 6.19 0.16 -5.89
N ARG A 113 7.44 -0.32 -5.73
CA ARG A 113 8.64 0.47 -5.97
C ARG A 113 8.77 0.88 -7.44
N GLN A 114 8.54 -0.04 -8.36
CA GLN A 114 8.59 0.24 -9.80
C GLN A 114 7.55 1.28 -10.22
N GLN A 115 6.32 1.17 -9.71
CA GLN A 115 5.27 2.16 -9.97
C GLN A 115 5.64 3.56 -9.45
N GLN A 116 6.21 3.65 -8.25
CA GLN A 116 6.66 4.92 -7.69
C GLN A 116 7.78 5.56 -8.53
N GLN A 117 8.75 4.77 -8.98
CA GLN A 117 9.84 5.27 -9.84
C GLN A 117 9.31 5.79 -11.18
N GLN A 118 8.38 5.08 -11.81
CA GLN A 118 7.77 5.52 -13.07
C GLN A 118 6.98 6.82 -12.90
N GLN A 119 6.22 6.97 -11.80
CA GLN A 119 5.49 8.21 -11.51
C GLN A 119 6.43 9.39 -11.29
N GLN A 120 7.54 9.20 -10.57
CA GLN A 120 8.55 10.25 -10.36
C GLN A 120 9.19 10.70 -11.68
N GLN A 121 9.52 9.76 -12.58
CA GLN A 121 10.08 10.09 -13.89
C GLN A 121 9.09 10.87 -14.76
N GLN A 122 7.82 10.47 -14.77
CA GLN A 122 6.77 11.20 -15.52
C GLN A 122 6.56 12.62 -14.99
N GLN A 123 6.56 12.81 -13.66
CA GLN A 123 6.44 14.14 -13.06
C GLN A 123 7.62 15.05 -13.43
N GLN A 124 8.85 14.52 -13.44
CA GLN A 124 10.03 15.28 -13.86
C GLN A 124 9.97 15.68 -15.34
N GLN A 125 9.55 14.77 -16.23
CA GLN A 125 9.38 15.09 -17.65
C GLN A 125 8.32 16.18 -17.88
N GLN A 126 7.17 16.09 -17.20
CA GLN A 126 6.13 17.13 -17.30
C GLN A 126 6.59 18.48 -16.77
N GLN A 127 7.38 18.51 -15.68
CA GLN A 127 7.96 19.75 -15.16
C GLN A 127 8.93 20.38 -16.16
N GLN A 128 9.82 19.58 -16.76
CA GLN A 128 10.74 20.07 -17.80
C GLN A 128 10.00 20.61 -19.02
N GLU A 129 8.93 19.94 -19.46
CA GLU A 129 8.12 20.37 -20.60
C GLU A 129 7.34 21.66 -20.30
N GLN A 130 6.77 21.80 -19.09
CA GLN A 130 6.13 23.03 -18.64
C GLN A 130 7.14 24.19 -18.51
N GLU A 131 8.34 23.92 -18.01
CA GLU A 131 9.42 24.91 -17.93
C GLU A 131 9.87 25.36 -19.33
N LEU A 132 10.01 24.42 -20.28
CA LEU A 132 10.34 24.72 -21.66
C LEU A 132 9.23 25.57 -22.31
N HIS A 133 7.96 25.20 -22.13
CA HIS A 133 6.81 25.94 -22.65
C HIS A 133 6.72 27.33 -22.05
N ARG A 134 6.92 27.46 -20.73
CA ARG A 134 6.99 28.75 -20.03
C ARG A 134 8.11 29.61 -20.60
N ARG A 135 9.31 29.04 -20.78
CA ARG A 135 10.49 29.74 -21.30
C ARG A 135 10.33 30.16 -22.76
N PHE A 136 9.72 29.33 -23.59
CA PHE A 136 9.37 29.65 -24.98
C PHE A 136 8.34 30.80 -25.08
N SER A 137 7.29 30.75 -24.24
CA SER A 137 6.29 31.83 -24.14
C SER A 137 6.92 33.19 -23.83
N TYR A 138 7.84 33.25 -22.85
CA TYR A 138 8.58 34.48 -22.56
C TYR A 138 9.40 34.98 -23.74
N THR A 139 10.11 34.09 -24.45
CA THR A 139 10.90 34.49 -25.62
C THR A 139 10.02 35.03 -26.76
N VAL A 140 8.88 34.41 -27.05
CA VAL A 140 7.96 34.87 -28.11
C VAL A 140 7.35 36.23 -27.78
N ASN A 141 6.99 36.47 -26.51
CA ASN A 141 6.51 37.79 -26.08
C ASN A 141 7.61 38.86 -26.20
N ALA A 142 8.88 38.52 -25.96
CA ALA A 142 10.01 39.45 -26.12
C ALA A 142 10.32 39.79 -27.60
N VAL A 143 10.03 38.90 -28.54
CA VAL A 143 10.27 39.15 -29.99
C VAL A 143 9.12 39.96 -30.64
N ASN A 144 7.89 39.84 -30.14
CA ASN A 144 6.72 40.56 -30.67
C ASN A 144 6.42 41.90 -29.96
N GLY A 145 7.20 42.26 -28.94
CA GLY A 145 7.11 43.56 -28.28
C GLY A 145 8.02 44.57 -28.97
N ASP A 146 7.42 45.59 -29.59
CA ASP A 146 8.12 46.80 -30.04
C ASP A 146 8.99 47.34 -28.90
N GLY A 147 10.26 47.60 -29.22
CA GLY A 147 11.26 48.02 -28.26
C GLY A 147 10.91 49.34 -27.59
N ASP A 148 10.94 49.33 -26.26
CA ASP A 148 11.48 50.45 -25.52
C ASP A 148 12.41 49.89 -24.44
N PHE A 149 13.67 50.34 -24.52
CA PHE A 149 14.79 49.80 -23.77
C PHE A 149 14.89 50.60 -22.47
N ASP A 150 14.58 49.98 -21.34
CA ASP A 150 15.02 50.52 -20.04
C ASP A 150 15.77 49.45 -19.26
N GLU A 151 17.09 49.66 -19.27
CA GLU A 151 18.11 48.87 -18.61
C GLU A 151 18.16 49.31 -17.14
N HIS A 152 17.62 48.48 -16.24
CA HIS A 152 18.04 48.46 -14.84
C HIS A 152 18.04 47.01 -14.32
N MET A 153 19.19 46.36 -14.45
CA MET A 153 19.55 45.20 -13.63
C MET A 153 19.63 45.64 -12.17
N SER A 154 18.57 45.39 -11.41
CA SER A 154 18.64 45.26 -9.96
C SER A 154 18.18 43.85 -9.57
N ASN A 155 19.17 42.99 -9.33
CA ASN A 155 18.97 41.80 -8.50
C ASN A 155 18.70 42.28 -7.06
N VAL A 156 17.44 42.39 -6.70
CA VAL A 156 17.03 42.32 -5.30
C VAL A 156 16.07 41.14 -5.20
N LEU A 157 16.53 40.13 -4.47
CA LEU A 157 15.73 39.09 -3.83
C LEU A 157 14.50 39.75 -3.19
N THR A 158 13.41 39.85 -3.94
CA THR A 158 12.11 40.09 -3.37
C THR A 158 11.52 38.72 -3.12
N SER A 159 11.77 38.22 -1.90
CA SER A 159 10.85 37.29 -1.26
C SER A 159 9.43 37.69 -1.63
N PRO A 160 8.52 36.76 -1.95
CA PRO A 160 7.12 37.12 -2.07
C PRO A 160 6.76 37.77 -0.75
N LYS A 161 6.43 39.08 -0.78
CA LYS A 161 5.80 39.73 0.36
C LYS A 161 4.58 38.86 0.65
N ARG A 162 4.64 38.07 1.72
CA ARG A 162 3.45 37.57 2.39
C ARG A 162 2.64 38.82 2.68
N ALA A 163 1.63 39.08 1.86
CA ALA A 163 0.47 39.79 2.33
C ALA A 163 0.08 39.03 3.60
N SER A 164 0.23 39.66 4.75
CA SER A 164 -0.42 39.21 5.96
C SER A 164 -1.92 39.40 5.71
N ASP A 165 -2.50 38.48 4.95
CA ASP A 165 -3.87 38.08 5.20
C ASP A 165 -3.84 37.59 6.64
N GLU A 166 -4.22 38.46 7.57
CA GLU A 166 -4.61 38.08 8.92
C GLU A 166 -5.73 37.05 8.77
N THR A 167 -5.33 35.80 8.63
CA THR A 167 -6.25 34.68 8.65
C THR A 167 -6.81 34.65 10.06
N VAL A 168 -8.11 34.41 10.20
CA VAL A 168 -8.84 34.37 11.49
C VAL A 168 -8.12 33.52 12.55
N VAL A 169 -7.33 32.53 12.13
CA VAL A 169 -6.49 31.67 12.98
C VAL A 169 -5.37 32.44 13.70
N GLY A 170 -4.79 33.48 13.08
CA GLY A 170 -3.70 34.29 13.64
C GLY A 170 -4.12 35.17 14.82
N LYS A 171 -5.38 35.63 14.85
CA LYS A 171 -5.94 36.39 15.99
C LYS A 171 -6.24 35.51 17.20
N LEU A 172 -6.40 34.20 17.00
CA LEU A 172 -6.69 33.25 18.08
C LEU A 172 -5.50 33.02 19.03
N ILE A 173 -4.27 33.29 18.58
CA ILE A 173 -3.04 33.04 19.34
C ILE A 173 -2.68 34.22 20.26
N HIS A 174 -3.20 35.43 20.01
CA HIS A 174 -2.79 36.65 20.73
C HIS A 174 -3.87 37.22 21.67
N GLY A 175 -4.99 36.51 21.84
CA GLY A 175 -5.87 36.70 23.00
C GLY A 175 -6.58 38.05 23.10
N ASP A 176 -6.73 38.80 22.00
CA ASP A 176 -7.36 40.12 22.02
C ASP A 176 -8.61 40.21 21.11
N LEU A 177 -9.71 40.51 21.80
CA LEU A 177 -11.06 40.97 21.43
C LEU A 177 -12.18 40.01 20.98
N GLU A 178 -13.26 40.21 21.76
CA GLU A 178 -14.70 39.97 21.64
C GLU A 178 -15.26 39.17 20.46
N ALA A 179 -16.11 38.21 20.83
CA ALA A 179 -16.89 37.37 19.93
C ALA A 179 -17.72 38.21 18.96
N LEU A 180 -17.28 38.26 17.70
CA LEU A 180 -18.09 38.80 16.61
C LEU A 180 -19.36 37.96 16.45
N PRO A 181 -20.54 38.60 16.24
CA PRO A 181 -21.80 37.90 16.12
C PRO A 181 -21.78 36.96 14.92
N GLN A 182 -22.24 35.72 15.13
CA GLN A 182 -22.36 34.73 14.06
C GLN A 182 -23.24 35.30 12.94
N ILE A 183 -22.65 35.45 11.74
CA ILE A 183 -23.39 35.86 10.55
C ILE A 183 -24.29 34.69 10.16
N ILE A 184 -25.57 34.79 10.51
CA ILE A 184 -26.61 33.85 10.09
C ILE A 184 -26.77 34.01 8.57
N ALA A 185 -26.09 33.16 7.80
CA ALA A 185 -26.27 33.10 6.36
C ALA A 185 -27.68 32.57 6.06
N SER A 186 -28.41 33.26 5.17
CA SER A 186 -29.72 32.80 4.71
C SER A 186 -29.64 31.36 4.16
N PRO A 187 -30.66 30.51 4.40
CA PRO A 187 -30.61 29.09 4.07
C PRO A 187 -30.47 28.81 2.56
N ASN A 188 -30.81 29.76 1.70
CA ASN A 188 -30.75 29.64 0.24
C ASN A 188 -29.44 30.14 -0.38
N THR A 189 -28.48 30.61 0.43
CA THR A 189 -27.17 31.06 -0.05
C THR A 189 -26.23 29.84 -0.18
N PRO A 190 -25.28 29.81 -1.14
CA PRO A 190 -24.33 28.70 -1.28
C PRO A 190 -23.57 28.33 0.01
N LYS A 191 -23.29 29.32 0.87
CA LYS A 191 -22.74 29.10 2.22
C LYS A 191 -23.72 28.42 3.19
N GLY A 192 -25.01 28.78 3.14
CA GLY A 192 -26.05 28.17 3.98
C GLY A 192 -26.31 26.70 3.64
N LEU A 193 -26.30 26.36 2.35
CA LEU A 193 -26.41 24.98 1.85
C LEU A 193 -25.19 24.11 2.19
N LYS A 194 -24.02 24.71 2.37
CA LYS A 194 -22.80 24.01 2.81
C LYS A 194 -22.86 23.70 4.31
N ASN A 195 -23.27 24.66 5.13
CA ASN A 195 -23.42 24.49 6.57
C ASN A 195 -24.52 23.49 6.98
N THR A 196 -25.59 23.36 6.20
CA THR A 196 -26.65 22.38 6.48
C THR A 196 -26.26 20.94 6.17
N ARG A 197 -25.17 20.71 5.42
CA ARG A 197 -24.67 19.38 5.06
C ARG A 197 -23.64 18.83 6.05
N ASP A 198 -22.98 19.69 6.82
CA ASP A 198 -22.08 19.29 7.90
C ASP A 198 -22.91 18.88 9.13
N LEU A 199 -23.60 17.74 9.03
CA LEU A 199 -24.08 17.02 10.20
C LEU A 199 -22.83 16.48 10.91
N GLY A 200 -22.46 17.15 12.00
CA GLY A 200 -21.27 16.87 12.78
C GLY A 200 -21.05 15.38 12.98
N HIS A 201 -19.83 14.93 12.69
CA HIS A 201 -19.35 13.63 13.11
C HIS A 201 -19.37 13.58 14.64
N GLN A 202 -20.35 12.90 15.23
CA GLN A 202 -20.25 12.44 16.60
C GLN A 202 -19.17 11.37 16.67
N CYS A 203 -18.05 11.68 17.34
CA CYS A 203 -17.16 10.65 17.84
C CYS A 203 -17.94 9.79 18.84
N LEU A 204 -18.21 8.55 18.47
CA LEU A 204 -18.57 7.49 19.40
C LEU A 204 -17.32 6.66 19.67
N TRP A 205 -16.41 7.22 20.45
CA TRP A 205 -15.41 6.54 21.28
C TRP A 205 -15.03 7.46 22.43
#